data_AF-A0A956X8S2-F1
#
_entry.id   AF-A0A956X8S2-F1
#
_cell.length_a   1.000
_cell.length_b   1.000
_cell.length_c   1.000
_cell.angle_alpha   90.00
_cell.angle_beta   90.00
_cell.angle_gamma   90.00
#
_symmetry.space_group_name_H-M   'P 1'
#
loop_
_entity.id
_entity.type
_entity.pdbx_description
1 polymer ?
#
loop_
_entity_poly.entity_id
_entity_poly.type
_entity_poly.pdbx_seq_one_letter_code
_entity_poly.pdbx_strand_id
1 'polypeptide(L)'
;MELSPQLQAVYKQTADALKGRERRLFMAQVVKMLGPGGQRQAERELGWNRGTIRKAMRELDSGQLIEDRFSERGRKGVEEKLPNLLGDIQAILDGHEETDPIAKRIGLSTRQVRQMLIVEKGYRDEELPTQETVRLKIKGLGYQFRRRVMRNQPTNR
;
A
#
# COMPACT_ATOMS: atom_id res chain seq x y z
N MET A 1 36.73 1.03 21.82
CA MET A 1 36.83 2.49 21.59
C MET A 1 35.78 3.16 22.48
N GLU A 2 36.11 4.22 23.22
CA GLU A 2 35.08 4.96 23.97
C GLU A 2 34.34 5.93 23.05
N LEU A 3 33.01 5.98 23.15
CA LEU A 3 32.18 6.92 22.38
C LEU A 3 31.90 8.17 23.23
N SER A 4 32.48 9.30 22.86
CA SER A 4 32.16 10.58 23.49
C SER A 4 30.67 10.92 23.29
N PRO A 5 30.04 11.69 24.20
CA PRO A 5 28.65 12.10 24.06
C PRO A 5 28.35 12.80 22.73
N GLN A 6 29.29 13.61 22.23
CA GLN A 6 29.18 14.29 20.95
C GLN A 6 29.14 13.29 19.79
N LEU A 7 30.01 12.29 19.81
CA LEU A 7 30.06 11.27 18.76
C LEU A 7 28.81 10.37 18.78
N GLN A 8 28.32 10.03 19.98
CA GLN A 8 27.05 9.31 20.13
C GLN A 8 25.89 10.09 19.53
N ALA A 9 25.82 11.41 19.76
CA ALA A 9 24.79 12.27 19.21
C ALA A 9 24.85 12.30 17.68
N VAL A 10 26.05 12.49 17.10
CA VAL A 10 26.25 12.46 15.65
C VAL A 10 25.80 11.13 15.05
N TYR A 11 26.24 10.00 15.62
CA TYR A 11 25.86 8.68 15.11
C TYR A 11 24.36 8.42 15.18
N LYS A 12 23.69 8.82 16.28
CA LYS A 12 22.23 8.71 16.39
C LYS A 12 21.52 9.56 15.33
N GLN A 13 21.91 10.82 15.21
CA GLN A 13 21.32 11.75 14.23
C GLN A 13 21.53 11.27 12.79
N THR A 14 22.74 10.80 12.45
CA THR A 14 23.03 10.25 11.12
C THR A 14 22.19 9.00 10.86
N ALA A 15 22.11 8.06 11.82
CA ALA A 15 21.28 6.87 11.66
C ALA A 15 19.79 7.21 11.50
N ASP A 16 19.29 8.24 12.17
CA ASP A 16 17.89 8.66 12.08
C ASP A 16 17.57 9.41 10.78
N ALA A 17 18.54 10.14 10.21
CA ALA A 17 18.41 10.77 8.91
C ALA A 17 18.38 9.75 7.74
N LEU A 18 19.05 8.61 7.92
CA LEU A 18 19.11 7.54 6.92
C LEU A 18 17.89 6.60 7.02
N LYS A 19 17.54 5.97 5.90
CA LYS A 19 16.41 5.02 5.82
C LYS A 19 16.84 3.67 5.27
N GLY A 20 16.07 2.64 5.64
CA GLY A 20 16.18 1.29 5.10
C GLY A 20 17.61 0.75 5.10
N ARG A 21 18.11 0.46 3.90
CA ARG A 21 19.44 -0.09 3.64
C ARG A 21 20.57 0.83 4.08
N GLU A 22 20.50 2.12 3.75
CA GLU A 22 21.59 3.07 4.02
C GLU A 22 21.85 3.19 5.52
N ARG A 23 20.77 3.25 6.30
CA ARG A 23 20.84 3.25 7.76
C ARG A 23 21.54 2.00 8.28
N ARG A 24 21.20 0.82 7.76
CA ARG A 24 21.81 -0.45 8.16
C ARG A 24 23.31 -0.45 7.85
N LEU A 25 23.70 -0.09 6.63
CA LEU A 25 25.12 -0.06 6.24
C LEU A 25 25.94 0.89 7.12
N PHE A 26 25.42 2.08 7.38
CA PHE A 26 26.05 3.03 8.29
C PHE A 26 26.26 2.41 9.69
N MET A 27 25.22 1.81 10.26
CA MET A 27 25.32 1.16 11.57
C MET A 27 26.37 0.04 11.59
N ALA A 28 26.45 -0.78 10.51
CA ALA A 28 27.45 -1.84 10.40
C ALA A 28 28.88 -1.29 10.30
N GLN A 29 29.10 -0.22 9.52
CA GLN A 29 30.42 0.43 9.42
C GLN A 29 30.88 0.98 10.77
N VAL A 30 29.99 1.68 11.49
CA VAL A 30 30.28 2.19 12.84
C VAL A 30 30.62 1.03 13.78
N VAL A 31 29.81 -0.03 13.80
CA VAL A 31 30.06 -1.20 14.65
C VAL A 31 31.37 -1.92 14.30
N LYS A 32 31.73 -2.00 13.02
CA LYS A 32 33.01 -2.56 12.56
C LYS A 32 34.19 -1.73 13.06
N MET A 33 34.06 -0.40 13.05
CA MET A 33 35.07 0.53 13.59
C MET A 33 35.22 0.42 15.11
N LEU A 34 34.13 0.14 15.84
CA LEU A 34 34.18 -0.08 17.30
C LEU A 34 34.96 -1.35 17.70
N GLY A 35 35.10 -2.31 16.77
CA GLY A 35 35.88 -3.53 16.97
C GLY A 35 35.17 -4.60 17.82
N PRO A 36 35.93 -5.50 18.48
CA PRO A 36 35.38 -6.56 19.31
C PRO A 36 34.43 -6.03 20.38
N GLY A 37 33.22 -6.59 20.45
CA GLY A 37 32.17 -6.12 21.37
C GLY A 37 31.39 -4.89 20.90
N GLY A 38 31.71 -4.32 19.72
CA GLY A 38 31.05 -3.14 19.16
C GLY A 38 29.53 -3.26 19.05
N GLN A 39 28.99 -4.46 18.80
CA GLN A 39 27.52 -4.68 18.79
C GLN A 39 26.87 -4.45 20.15
N ARG A 40 27.52 -4.92 21.23
CA ARG A 40 27.03 -4.72 22.61
C ARG A 40 27.18 -3.25 23.02
N GLN A 41 28.27 -2.63 22.61
CA GLN A 41 28.51 -1.22 22.86
C GLN A 41 27.46 -0.34 22.15
N ALA A 42 27.19 -0.59 20.87
CA ALA A 42 26.19 0.15 20.10
C ALA A 42 24.76 -0.04 20.66
N GLU A 43 24.42 -1.22 21.18
CA GLU A 43 23.14 -1.42 21.88
C GLU A 43 23.04 -0.56 23.13
N ARG A 44 24.07 -0.57 23.98
CA ARG A 44 24.10 0.16 25.25
C ARG A 44 24.13 1.68 25.07
N GLU A 45 25.01 2.17 24.20
CA GLU A 45 25.32 3.60 24.08
C GLU A 45 24.48 4.30 23.00
N LEU A 46 24.22 3.59 21.89
CA LEU A 46 23.48 4.13 20.75
C LEU A 46 22.00 3.71 20.72
N GLY A 47 21.59 2.77 21.57
CA GLY A 47 20.22 2.24 21.59
C GLY A 47 19.89 1.39 20.36
N TRP A 48 20.91 0.93 19.63
CA TRP A 48 20.71 0.23 18.36
C TRP A 48 20.40 -1.25 18.56
N ASN A 49 19.36 -1.74 17.88
CA ASN A 49 18.95 -3.13 17.97
C ASN A 49 20.03 -4.07 17.37
N ARG A 50 20.51 -5.03 18.17
CA ARG A 50 21.53 -6.01 17.73
C ARG A 50 21.08 -6.91 16.58
N GLY A 51 19.78 -7.20 16.44
CA GLY A 51 19.24 -7.93 15.29
C GLY A 51 19.44 -7.16 13.98
N THR A 52 19.14 -5.86 13.99
CA THR A 52 19.40 -4.96 12.85
C THR A 52 20.89 -4.89 12.54
N ILE A 53 21.74 -4.76 13.56
CA ILE A 53 23.20 -4.73 13.38
C ILE A 53 23.72 -6.04 12.80
N ARG A 54 23.27 -7.21 13.28
CA ARG A 54 23.68 -8.51 12.74
C ARG A 54 23.31 -8.67 11.26
N LYS A 55 22.10 -8.26 10.87
CA LYS A 55 21.68 -8.26 9.46
C LYS A 55 22.62 -7.36 8.65
N ALA A 56 22.86 -6.15 9.14
CA ALA A 56 23.70 -5.17 8.47
C ALA A 56 25.17 -5.61 8.35
N MET A 57 25.72 -6.28 9.37
CA MET A 57 27.07 -6.85 9.33
C MET A 57 27.17 -7.96 8.27
N ARG A 58 26.16 -8.83 8.13
CA ARG A 58 26.14 -9.84 7.05
C ARG A 58 26.10 -9.19 5.67
N GLU A 59 25.30 -8.14 5.50
CA GLU A 59 25.25 -7.35 4.25
C GLU A 59 26.64 -6.73 3.95
N LEU A 60 27.29 -6.17 4.98
CA LEU A 60 28.60 -5.52 4.84
C LEU A 60 29.73 -6.52 4.54
N ASP A 61 29.77 -7.66 5.22
CA ASP A 61 30.85 -8.65 5.09
C ASP A 61 30.72 -9.49 3.82
N SER A 62 29.49 -9.76 3.36
CA SER A 62 29.28 -10.47 2.08
C SER A 62 29.42 -9.57 0.85
N GLY A 63 29.41 -8.24 1.03
CA GLY A 63 29.30 -7.28 -0.07
C GLY A 63 27.97 -7.35 -0.82
N GLN A 64 27.05 -8.21 -0.39
CA GLN A 64 25.74 -8.42 -1.01
C GLN A 64 24.68 -7.71 -0.20
N LEU A 65 23.95 -6.85 -0.88
CA LEU A 65 22.97 -5.97 -0.27
C LEU A 65 21.63 -6.68 -0.27
N ILE A 66 21.06 -6.88 0.91
CA ILE A 66 19.74 -7.47 1.03
C ILE A 66 18.71 -6.38 0.77
N GLU A 67 18.07 -6.46 -0.40
CA GLU A 67 16.96 -5.58 -0.76
C GLU A 67 15.75 -5.83 0.13
N ASP A 68 15.16 -4.74 0.62
CA ASP A 68 13.92 -4.83 1.37
C ASP A 68 12.75 -4.98 0.39
N ARG A 69 12.16 -6.18 0.36
CA ARG A 69 11.04 -6.55 -0.50
C ARG A 69 9.71 -6.01 0.01
N PHE A 70 9.61 -4.70 0.22
CA PHE A 70 8.38 -4.06 0.69
C PHE A 70 7.23 -4.23 -0.31
N SER A 71 7.53 -4.17 -1.61
CA SER A 71 6.57 -4.35 -2.69
C SER A 71 5.98 -5.76 -2.78
N GLU A 72 6.68 -6.78 -2.30
CA GLU A 72 6.20 -8.16 -2.24
C GLU A 72 5.26 -8.39 -1.05
N ARG A 73 5.23 -7.47 -0.08
CA ARG A 73 4.40 -7.57 1.13
C ARG A 73 3.06 -6.86 0.92
N GLY A 74 2.08 -7.27 1.72
CA GLY A 74 0.76 -6.63 1.77
C GLY A 74 -0.26 -7.23 0.80
N ARG A 75 -1.53 -6.85 1.00
CA ARG A 75 -2.63 -7.32 0.16
C ARG A 75 -2.58 -6.59 -1.19
N LYS A 76 -2.41 -7.37 -2.26
CA LYS A 76 -2.41 -6.86 -3.64
C LYS A 76 -3.77 -6.31 -4.03
N GLY A 77 -3.73 -5.35 -4.97
CA GLY A 77 -4.94 -4.78 -5.57
C GLY A 77 -5.80 -5.87 -6.21
N VAL A 78 -7.08 -5.57 -6.38
CA VAL A 78 -7.99 -6.47 -7.09
C VAL A 78 -7.59 -6.60 -8.56
N GLU A 79 -7.02 -5.54 -9.11
CA GLU A 79 -6.55 -5.43 -10.49
C GLU A 79 -5.36 -6.36 -10.76
N GLU A 80 -4.53 -6.65 -9.76
CA GLU A 80 -3.45 -7.64 -9.91
C GLU A 80 -4.01 -9.06 -10.04
N LYS A 81 -5.17 -9.33 -9.42
CA LYS A 81 -5.83 -10.65 -9.46
C LYS A 81 -6.76 -10.80 -10.66
N LEU A 82 -7.45 -9.72 -11.01
CA LEU A 82 -8.45 -9.64 -12.06
C LEU A 82 -8.10 -8.46 -12.98
N PRO A 83 -7.13 -8.64 -13.91
CA PRO A 83 -6.60 -7.56 -14.73
C PRO A 83 -7.67 -6.91 -15.63
N ASN A 84 -8.67 -7.69 -16.05
CA ASN A 84 -9.73 -7.22 -16.94
C ASN A 84 -10.90 -6.56 -16.20
N LEU A 85 -10.96 -6.67 -14.86
CA LEU A 85 -12.16 -6.29 -14.10
C LEU A 85 -12.55 -4.82 -14.30
N LEU A 86 -11.58 -3.90 -14.37
CA LEU A 86 -11.89 -2.49 -14.57
C LEU A 86 -12.48 -2.22 -15.96
N GLY A 87 -11.92 -2.85 -16.99
CA GLY A 87 -12.44 -2.75 -18.35
C GLY A 87 -13.83 -3.37 -18.48
N ASP A 88 -14.06 -4.50 -17.81
CA ASP A 88 -15.35 -5.16 -17.80
C ASP A 88 -16.42 -4.39 -17.02
N ILE A 89 -16.06 -3.78 -15.88
CA ILE A 89 -16.93 -2.83 -15.18
C ILE A 89 -17.25 -1.67 -16.12
N GLN A 90 -16.25 -1.05 -16.75
CA GLN A 90 -16.45 0.09 -17.63
C GLN A 90 -17.38 -0.26 -18.81
N ALA A 91 -17.18 -1.41 -19.46
CA ALA A 91 -18.04 -1.87 -20.55
C ALA A 91 -19.50 -2.03 -20.13
N ILE A 92 -19.75 -2.55 -18.92
CA ILE A 92 -21.10 -2.63 -18.35
C ILE A 92 -21.65 -1.22 -18.09
N LEU A 93 -20.85 -0.30 -17.56
CA LEU A 93 -21.32 1.05 -17.24
C LEU A 93 -21.60 1.90 -18.48
N ASP A 94 -20.80 1.79 -19.52
CA ASP A 94 -20.95 2.57 -20.76
C ASP A 94 -22.27 2.22 -21.48
N GLY A 95 -22.76 0.98 -21.36
CA GLY A 95 -24.08 0.58 -21.86
C GLY A 95 -25.26 1.14 -21.04
N HIS A 96 -25.00 1.69 -19.86
CA HIS A 96 -25.99 2.16 -18.89
C HIS A 96 -25.74 3.60 -18.42
N GLU A 97 -24.88 4.34 -19.13
CA GLU A 97 -24.61 5.74 -18.88
C GLU A 97 -25.82 6.58 -19.28
N GLU A 98 -26.29 7.43 -18.37
CA GLU A 98 -27.35 8.40 -18.65
C GLU A 98 -26.76 9.55 -19.50
N THR A 99 -27.55 10.10 -20.43
CA THR A 99 -27.16 11.19 -21.35
C THR A 99 -27.01 12.55 -20.64
N ASP A 100 -26.21 12.62 -19.58
CA ASP A 100 -25.90 13.87 -18.85
C ASP A 100 -24.51 14.39 -19.29
N PRO A 101 -24.42 15.54 -19.98
CA PRO A 101 -23.15 16.07 -20.49
C PRO A 101 -22.12 16.42 -19.41
N ILE A 102 -22.54 16.57 -18.16
CA ILE A 102 -21.72 17.15 -17.09
C ILE A 102 -21.14 16.06 -16.17
N ALA A 103 -21.81 14.91 -16.05
CA ALA A 103 -21.36 13.84 -15.16
C ALA A 103 -21.75 12.47 -15.69
N LYS A 104 -20.79 11.53 -15.69
CA LYS A 104 -21.02 10.11 -15.98
C LYS A 104 -21.88 9.46 -14.90
N ARG A 105 -23.20 9.56 -15.04
CA ARG A 105 -24.17 9.02 -14.08
C ARG A 105 -24.67 7.67 -14.55
N ILE A 106 -24.76 6.75 -13.60
CA ILE A 106 -25.25 5.40 -13.85
C ILE A 106 -26.52 5.13 -13.03
N GLY A 107 -27.50 4.53 -13.70
CA GLY A 107 -28.75 4.09 -13.09
C GLY A 107 -28.63 2.74 -12.35
N LEU A 108 -27.50 2.06 -12.48
CA LEU A 108 -27.25 0.76 -11.86
C LEU A 108 -26.75 0.87 -10.42
N SER A 109 -27.25 0.01 -9.55
CA SER A 109 -26.66 -0.23 -8.23
C SER A 109 -25.42 -1.11 -8.33
N THR A 110 -24.52 -1.00 -7.35
CA THR A 110 -23.33 -1.86 -7.26
C THR A 110 -23.66 -3.36 -7.28
N ARG A 111 -24.78 -3.76 -6.66
CA ARG A 111 -25.25 -5.15 -6.67
C ARG A 111 -25.59 -5.62 -8.07
N GLN A 112 -26.25 -4.77 -8.87
CA GLN A 112 -26.59 -5.08 -10.26
C GLN A 112 -25.33 -5.19 -11.11
N VAL A 113 -24.39 -4.25 -10.97
CA VAL A 113 -23.10 -4.33 -11.69
C VAL A 113 -22.36 -5.63 -11.36
N ARG A 114 -22.33 -6.03 -10.08
CA ARG A 114 -21.72 -7.32 -9.68
C ARG A 114 -22.46 -8.52 -10.31
N GLN A 115 -23.79 -8.49 -10.37
CA GLN A 115 -24.55 -9.55 -11.02
C GLN A 115 -24.28 -9.61 -12.53
N MET A 116 -24.18 -8.47 -13.20
CA MET A 116 -23.87 -8.39 -14.64
C MET A 116 -22.45 -8.89 -14.94
N LEU A 117 -21.47 -8.63 -14.06
CA LEU A 117 -20.15 -9.24 -14.17
C LEU A 117 -20.23 -10.79 -14.16
N ILE A 118 -21.13 -11.38 -13.37
CA ILE A 118 -21.31 -12.83 -13.37
C ILE A 118 -22.01 -13.29 -14.66
N VAL A 119 -23.11 -12.64 -15.04
CA VAL A 119 -23.98 -13.07 -16.14
C VAL A 119 -23.39 -12.79 -17.52
N GLU A 120 -22.83 -11.61 -17.73
CA GLU A 120 -22.35 -11.14 -19.05
C GLU A 120 -20.87 -11.39 -19.27
N LYS A 121 -20.07 -11.37 -18.19
CA LYS A 121 -18.61 -11.51 -18.24
C LYS A 121 -18.12 -12.86 -17.70
N GLY A 122 -19.01 -13.68 -17.16
CA GLY A 122 -18.71 -15.06 -16.76
C GLY A 122 -17.87 -15.21 -15.50
N TYR A 123 -17.76 -14.16 -14.67
CA TYR A 123 -17.03 -14.25 -13.41
C TYR A 123 -17.74 -15.17 -12.41
N ARG A 124 -16.96 -15.88 -11.58
CA ARG A 124 -17.52 -16.61 -10.42
C ARG A 124 -17.75 -15.66 -9.25
N ASP A 125 -18.78 -15.92 -8.44
CA ASP A 125 -19.10 -15.05 -7.31
C ASP A 125 -17.95 -15.01 -6.28
N GLU A 126 -17.26 -16.13 -6.10
CA GLU A 126 -16.13 -16.26 -5.16
C GLU A 126 -14.89 -15.47 -5.60
N GLU A 127 -14.74 -15.22 -6.90
CA GLU A 127 -13.60 -14.48 -7.47
C GLU A 127 -13.82 -12.97 -7.38
N LEU A 128 -15.08 -12.54 -7.49
CA LEU A 128 -15.41 -11.13 -7.51
C LEU A 128 -15.19 -10.49 -6.15
N PRO A 129 -14.64 -9.27 -6.10
CA PRO A 129 -14.44 -8.57 -4.84
C PRO A 129 -15.77 -8.02 -4.31
N THR A 130 -15.84 -7.80 -2.99
CA THR A 130 -17.06 -7.34 -2.32
C THR A 130 -17.73 -6.15 -3.00
N GLN A 131 -19.04 -5.98 -2.78
CA GLN A 131 -19.79 -4.87 -3.36
C GLN A 131 -19.11 -3.51 -3.07
N GLU A 132 -18.62 -3.26 -1.84
CA GLU A 132 -17.92 -2.00 -1.55
C GLU A 132 -16.65 -1.81 -2.39
N THR A 133 -15.89 -2.89 -2.64
CA THR A 133 -14.73 -2.82 -3.53
C THR A 133 -15.13 -2.45 -4.95
N VAL A 134 -16.17 -3.08 -5.50
CA VAL A 134 -16.72 -2.76 -6.83
C VAL A 134 -17.20 -1.31 -6.88
N ARG A 135 -17.91 -0.84 -5.85
CA ARG A 135 -18.36 0.56 -5.71
C ARG A 135 -17.19 1.55 -5.73
N LEU A 136 -16.10 1.25 -5.03
CA LEU A 136 -14.89 2.07 -5.04
C LEU A 136 -14.23 2.09 -6.42
N LYS A 137 -14.18 0.96 -7.13
CA LYS A 137 -13.67 0.91 -8.52
C LYS A 137 -14.52 1.74 -9.47
N ILE A 138 -15.85 1.63 -9.38
CA ILE A 138 -16.79 2.45 -10.17
C ILE A 138 -16.55 3.95 -9.94
N LYS A 139 -16.39 4.37 -8.67
CA LYS A 139 -16.04 5.76 -8.36
C LYS A 139 -14.67 6.18 -8.89
N GLY A 140 -13.68 5.29 -8.83
CA GLY A 140 -12.34 5.52 -9.37
C GLY A 140 -12.33 5.71 -10.90
N LEU A 141 -13.26 5.08 -11.60
CA LEU A 141 -13.51 5.28 -13.04
C LEU A 141 -14.25 6.59 -13.36
N GLY A 142 -14.59 7.39 -12.34
CA GLY A 142 -15.26 8.68 -12.51
C GLY A 142 -16.79 8.63 -12.56
N TYR A 143 -17.40 7.44 -12.41
CA TYR A 143 -18.86 7.30 -12.45
C TYR A 143 -19.49 7.63 -11.10
N GLN A 144 -20.69 8.21 -11.16
CA GLN A 144 -21.50 8.51 -9.99
C GLN A 144 -22.81 7.73 -10.01
N PHE A 145 -23.13 7.10 -8.88
CA PHE A 145 -24.44 6.50 -8.69
C PHE A 145 -25.52 7.57 -8.63
N ARG A 146 -26.67 7.30 -9.25
CA ARG A 146 -27.84 8.17 -9.16
C ARG A 146 -28.20 8.46 -7.70
N ARG A 147 -28.37 9.75 -7.37
CA ARG A 147 -28.91 10.15 -6.07
C ARG A 147 -30.38 9.76 -6.00
N ARG A 148 -30.78 9.13 -4.90
CA ARG A 148 -32.19 8.88 -4.62
C ARG A 148 -32.89 10.23 -4.49
N VAL A 149 -33.75 10.55 -5.46
CA VAL A 149 -34.63 11.73 -5.36
C VAL A 149 -35.64 11.42 -4.26
N MET A 150 -35.58 12.14 -3.15
CA MET A 150 -36.67 12.12 -2.18
C MET A 150 -37.86 12.77 -2.87
N ARG A 151 -38.88 11.96 -3.24
CA ARG A 151 -40.16 12.54 -3.66
C ARG A 151 -40.77 13.18 -2.41
N ASN A 152 -40.87 14.51 -2.40
CA ASN A 152 -41.62 15.22 -1.37
C ASN A 152 -43.05 14.63 -1.39
N GLN A 153 -43.53 14.19 -0.22
CA GLN A 153 -44.90 13.69 -0.05
C GLN A 153 -45.90 14.78 -0.48
N PRO A 154 -47.04 14.43 -1.09
CA PRO A 154 -48.02 15.42 -1.51
C PRO A 154 -48.53 16.16 -0.27
N THR A 155 -48.42 17.49 -0.30
CA THR A 155 -49.12 18.37 0.64
C THR A 155 -50.62 18.25 0.35
N ASN A 156 -51.31 17.38 1.08
CA ASN A 156 -52.78 17.40 1.08
C ASN A 156 -53.22 18.74 1.68
N ARG A 157 -53.98 19.50 0.90
CA ARG A 157 -54.72 20.69 1.32
C ARG A 157 -56.11 20.28 1.81
#